data_AF-U3TD28-F1
#
_entry.id   AF-U3TD28-F1
#
_cell.length_a   1.000
_cell.length_b   1.000
_cell.length_c   1.000
_cell.angle_alpha   90.00
_cell.angle_beta   90.00
_cell.angle_gamma   90.00
#
_symmetry.space_group_name_H-M   'P 1'
#
loop_
_entity.id
_entity.type
_entity.pdbx_description
1 polymer ?
#
loop_
_entity_poly.entity_id
_entity_poly.type
_entity_poly.pdbx_seq_one_letter_code
_entity_poly.pdbx_strand_id
1 'polypeptide(L)'
;MVVTIEIGGILERKLRRLAEMGLYASVAEAVREAVRSMLQSLDLRSLALELYVSRGSTLHYAAEFADETFRGFIDYLLERGVTPSIGAVVPEDYEAPRSGVLVVDALTAYTLYSSGLADLLSHLSSEGYVFEAPSAIESQLHLLDAWRIRRGFRPVDGLALADIRVPEEEPRDMLATPLEAAVLSYSAREGAVLLSDDYRLRQKAREMGVEARSSLSLVTMYIRSVGEPPASLPEIVMSARAIPLLIPRSALEAWGVD
;
A
#
# COMPACT_ATOMS: atom_id res chain seq x y z
N MET A 1 -23.82 4.29 5.49
CA MET A 1 -24.48 5.12 4.46
C MET A 1 -25.71 4.40 3.90
N VAL A 2 -26.81 5.09 3.62
CA VAL A 2 -27.98 4.52 2.92
C VAL A 2 -27.82 4.82 1.44
N VAL A 3 -27.79 3.77 0.60
CA VAL A 3 -27.76 3.92 -0.85
C VAL A 3 -29.18 3.78 -1.38
N THR A 4 -29.67 4.80 -2.09
CA THR A 4 -30.97 4.75 -2.77
C THR A 4 -30.79 4.07 -4.11
N ILE A 5 -31.44 2.93 -4.31
CA ILE A 5 -31.44 2.17 -5.57
C ILE A 5 -32.82 2.29 -6.19
N GLU A 6 -32.88 2.75 -7.43
CA GLU A 6 -34.14 2.78 -8.19
C GLU A 6 -34.40 1.39 -8.79
N ILE A 7 -35.42 0.70 -8.28
CA ILE A 7 -35.85 -0.60 -8.78
C ILE A 7 -37.27 -0.46 -9.32
N GLY A 8 -37.42 -0.50 -10.64
CA GLY A 8 -38.71 -0.32 -11.31
C GLY A 8 -39.32 -1.60 -11.88
N GLY A 9 -40.63 -1.57 -12.11
CA GLY A 9 -41.33 -2.49 -13.01
C GLY A 9 -41.52 -3.91 -12.48
N ILE A 10 -41.13 -4.91 -13.27
CA ILE A 10 -41.38 -6.33 -12.96
C ILE A 10 -40.54 -6.80 -11.77
N LEU A 11 -39.31 -6.30 -11.64
CA LEU A 11 -38.37 -6.71 -10.60
C LEU A 11 -38.88 -6.30 -9.21
N GLU A 12 -39.37 -5.06 -9.08
CA GLU A 12 -39.97 -4.57 -7.84
C GLU A 12 -41.16 -5.43 -7.39
N ARG A 13 -42.07 -5.75 -8.33
CA ARG A 13 -43.23 -6.61 -8.03
C ARG A 13 -42.81 -8.02 -7.59
N LYS A 14 -41.77 -8.58 -8.18
CA LYS A 14 -41.23 -9.89 -7.77
C LYS A 14 -40.62 -9.82 -6.36
N LEU A 15 -39.82 -8.80 -6.07
CA LEU A 15 -39.21 -8.62 -4.75
C LEU A 15 -40.27 -8.40 -3.64
N ARG A 16 -41.33 -7.61 -3.91
CA ARG A 16 -42.45 -7.48 -2.97
C ARG A 16 -43.13 -8.81 -2.69
N ARG A 17 -43.43 -9.59 -3.74
CA ARG A 17 -44.04 -10.92 -3.57
C ARG A 17 -43.18 -11.87 -2.76
N LEU A 18 -41.85 -11.84 -2.93
CA LEU A 18 -40.93 -12.64 -2.12
C LEU A 18 -41.00 -12.25 -0.64
N ALA A 19 -41.13 -10.95 -0.34
CA ALA A 19 -41.32 -10.47 1.04
C ALA A 19 -42.72 -10.83 1.59
N GLU A 20 -43.77 -10.67 0.80
CA GLU A 20 -45.15 -11.05 1.17
C GLU A 20 -45.28 -12.55 1.45
N MET A 21 -44.51 -13.39 0.76
CA MET A 21 -44.44 -14.84 0.99
C MET A 21 -43.63 -15.21 2.25
N GLY A 22 -43.04 -14.24 2.95
CA GLY A 22 -42.25 -14.47 4.15
C GLY A 22 -40.86 -15.06 3.90
N LEU A 23 -40.40 -15.11 2.64
CA LEU A 23 -39.04 -15.58 2.31
C LEU A 23 -37.96 -14.55 2.68
N TYR A 24 -38.33 -13.28 2.72
CA TYR A 24 -37.51 -12.18 3.23
C TYR A 24 -38.39 -11.27 4.10
N ALA A 25 -37.81 -10.66 5.14
CA ALA A 25 -38.52 -9.72 6.01
C ALA A 25 -38.87 -8.39 5.30
N SER A 26 -38.14 -8.03 4.23
CA SER A 26 -38.44 -6.84 3.42
C SER A 26 -37.82 -6.90 2.03
N VAL A 27 -38.28 -6.02 1.13
CA VAL A 27 -37.65 -5.79 -0.19
C VAL A 27 -36.18 -5.39 -0.04
N ALA A 28 -35.85 -4.55 0.95
CA ALA A 28 -34.47 -4.10 1.18
C ALA A 28 -33.54 -5.26 1.60
N GLU A 29 -34.03 -6.23 2.36
CA GLU A 29 -33.28 -7.45 2.67
C GLU A 29 -33.06 -8.31 1.44
N ALA A 30 -34.11 -8.52 0.63
CA ALA A 30 -33.99 -9.29 -0.61
C ALA A 30 -32.97 -8.66 -1.57
N VAL A 31 -32.94 -7.32 -1.67
CA VAL A 31 -31.92 -6.60 -2.47
C VAL A 31 -30.52 -6.76 -1.89
N ARG A 32 -30.34 -6.64 -0.56
CA ARG A 32 -29.04 -6.86 0.08
C ARG A 32 -28.51 -8.27 -0.14
N GLU A 33 -29.37 -9.28 -0.04
CA GLU A 33 -29.00 -10.67 -0.30
C GLU A 33 -28.65 -10.89 -1.77
N ALA A 34 -29.41 -10.31 -2.70
CA ALA A 34 -29.11 -10.39 -4.13
C ALA A 34 -27.76 -9.75 -4.47
N VAL A 35 -27.46 -8.56 -3.93
CA VAL A 35 -26.16 -7.88 -4.12
C VAL A 35 -25.03 -8.71 -3.51
N ARG A 36 -25.22 -9.25 -2.31
CA ARG A 36 -24.24 -10.13 -1.65
C ARG A 36 -23.96 -11.38 -2.50
N SER A 37 -25.01 -12.05 -2.98
CA SER A 37 -24.89 -13.24 -3.82
C SER A 37 -24.22 -12.92 -5.16
N MET A 38 -24.51 -11.75 -5.75
CA MET A 38 -23.82 -11.26 -6.94
C MET A 38 -22.32 -11.10 -6.67
N LEU A 39 -21.92 -10.40 -5.62
CA LEU A 39 -20.50 -10.21 -5.29
C LEU A 39 -19.79 -11.54 -5.01
N GLN A 40 -20.44 -12.47 -4.32
CA GLN A 40 -19.92 -13.82 -4.09
C GLN A 40 -19.78 -14.67 -5.37
N SER A 41 -20.55 -14.35 -6.41
CA SER A 41 -20.46 -15.05 -7.70
C SER A 41 -19.33 -14.53 -8.61
N LEU A 42 -18.77 -13.34 -8.30
CA LEU A 42 -17.71 -12.73 -9.09
C LEU A 42 -16.34 -13.23 -8.64
N ASP A 43 -15.42 -13.41 -9.60
CA ASP A 43 -14.01 -13.62 -9.30
C ASP A 43 -13.33 -12.27 -9.08
N LEU A 44 -13.41 -11.79 -7.83
CA LEU A 44 -12.84 -10.49 -7.44
C LEU A 44 -11.32 -10.43 -7.66
N ARG A 45 -10.59 -11.54 -7.53
CA ARG A 45 -9.15 -11.59 -7.80
C ARG A 45 -8.87 -11.33 -9.28
N SER A 46 -9.62 -11.97 -10.18
CA SER A 46 -9.48 -11.72 -11.62
C SER A 46 -9.87 -10.30 -12.02
N LEU A 47 -10.91 -9.74 -11.40
CA LEU A 47 -11.30 -8.34 -11.63
C LEU A 47 -10.26 -7.35 -11.09
N ALA A 48 -9.68 -7.62 -9.91
CA ALA A 48 -8.59 -6.84 -9.33
C ALA A 48 -7.34 -6.87 -10.20
N LEU A 49 -7.03 -8.01 -10.81
CA LEU A 49 -5.95 -8.13 -11.79
C LEU A 49 -6.18 -7.23 -13.00
N GLU A 50 -7.41 -7.18 -13.54
CA GLU A 50 -7.75 -6.29 -14.65
C GLU A 50 -7.64 -4.81 -14.23
N LEU A 51 -8.11 -4.47 -13.04
CA LEU A 51 -8.02 -3.14 -12.45
C LEU A 51 -6.54 -2.71 -12.32
N TYR A 52 -5.69 -3.61 -11.83
CA TYR A 52 -4.26 -3.39 -11.74
C TYR A 52 -3.62 -3.28 -13.13
N VAL A 53 -3.74 -4.27 -13.99
CA VAL A 53 -2.99 -4.30 -15.27
C VAL A 53 -3.49 -3.25 -16.25
N SER A 54 -4.81 -3.13 -16.42
CA SER A 54 -5.42 -2.35 -17.51
C SER A 54 -5.79 -0.93 -17.10
N ARG A 55 -6.19 -0.72 -15.83
CA ARG A 55 -6.62 0.61 -15.35
C ARG A 55 -5.52 1.37 -14.61
N GLY A 56 -4.43 0.70 -14.22
CA GLY A 56 -3.30 1.37 -13.58
C GLY A 56 -3.57 1.76 -12.12
N SER A 57 -4.38 0.97 -11.39
CA SER A 57 -4.60 1.20 -9.96
C SER A 57 -3.35 0.98 -9.12
N THR A 58 -3.31 1.49 -7.89
CA THR A 58 -2.28 1.06 -6.93
C THR A 58 -2.46 -0.42 -6.58
N LEU A 59 -1.39 -1.03 -6.08
CA LEU A 59 -1.41 -2.40 -5.58
C LEU A 59 -2.33 -2.52 -4.37
N HIS A 60 -2.32 -1.53 -3.46
CA HIS A 60 -3.18 -1.53 -2.29
C HIS A 60 -4.66 -1.50 -2.69
N TYR A 61 -5.02 -0.65 -3.65
CA TYR A 61 -6.39 -0.58 -4.15
C TYR A 61 -6.86 -1.90 -4.76
N ALA A 62 -6.01 -2.53 -5.57
CA ALA A 62 -6.36 -3.83 -6.17
C ALA A 62 -6.44 -4.96 -5.12
N ALA A 63 -5.52 -4.98 -4.14
CA ALA A 63 -5.54 -5.98 -3.08
C ALA A 63 -6.76 -5.81 -2.16
N GLU A 64 -7.12 -4.58 -1.80
CA GLU A 64 -8.31 -4.28 -0.99
C GLU A 64 -9.59 -4.68 -1.74
N PHE A 65 -9.70 -4.36 -3.03
CA PHE A 65 -10.83 -4.78 -3.86
C PHE A 65 -10.97 -6.31 -3.99
N ALA A 66 -9.85 -7.03 -3.99
CA ALA A 66 -9.82 -8.49 -4.04
C ALA A 66 -10.08 -9.17 -2.68
N ASP A 67 -10.20 -8.41 -1.58
CA ASP A 67 -10.18 -8.91 -0.20
C ASP A 67 -8.92 -9.75 0.11
N GLU A 68 -7.76 -9.29 -0.37
CA GLU A 68 -6.47 -9.96 -0.25
C GLU A 68 -5.48 -9.19 0.61
N THR A 69 -4.59 -9.94 1.28
CA THR A 69 -3.39 -9.35 1.87
C THR A 69 -2.42 -8.91 0.76
N PHE A 70 -1.51 -7.97 1.04
CA PHE A 70 -0.46 -7.60 0.07
C PHE A 70 0.30 -8.82 -0.46
N ARG A 71 0.70 -9.73 0.43
CA ARG A 71 1.38 -10.97 0.05
C ARG A 71 0.50 -11.84 -0.85
N GLY A 72 -0.75 -12.07 -0.46
CA GLY A 72 -1.68 -12.91 -1.22
C GLY A 72 -1.91 -12.38 -2.63
N PHE A 73 -2.10 -11.06 -2.76
CA PHE A 73 -2.28 -10.43 -4.07
C PHE A 73 -0.99 -10.40 -4.90
N ILE A 74 0.17 -10.15 -4.28
CA ILE A 74 1.48 -10.26 -4.95
C ILE A 74 1.71 -11.66 -5.50
N ASP A 75 1.49 -12.69 -4.68
CA ASP A 75 1.64 -14.09 -5.07
C ASP A 75 0.71 -14.39 -6.26
N TYR A 76 -0.54 -13.91 -6.21
CA TYR A 76 -1.50 -14.04 -7.31
C TYR A 76 -1.05 -13.34 -8.60
N LEU A 77 -0.50 -12.13 -8.53
CA LEU A 77 0.05 -11.44 -9.71
C LEU A 77 1.18 -12.26 -10.35
N LEU A 78 2.10 -12.79 -9.53
CA LEU A 78 3.22 -13.60 -9.98
C LEU A 78 2.77 -14.92 -10.62
N GLU A 79 1.76 -15.60 -10.04
CA GLU A 79 1.14 -16.80 -10.62
C GLU A 79 0.55 -16.55 -12.02
N ARG A 80 0.12 -15.31 -12.29
CA ARG A 80 -0.41 -14.87 -13.58
C ARG A 80 0.65 -14.26 -14.52
N GLY A 81 1.93 -14.31 -14.12
CA GLY A 81 3.04 -13.78 -14.91
C GLY A 81 3.11 -12.25 -14.93
N VAL A 82 2.48 -11.58 -13.96
CA VAL A 82 2.50 -10.12 -13.80
C VAL A 82 3.47 -9.75 -12.70
N THR A 83 4.52 -9.00 -13.05
CA THR A 83 5.44 -8.44 -12.05
C THR A 83 4.85 -7.16 -11.46
N PRO A 84 4.64 -7.07 -10.14
CA PRO A 84 4.12 -5.87 -9.52
C PRO A 84 5.18 -4.76 -9.53
N SER A 85 4.73 -3.51 -9.71
CA SER A 85 5.59 -2.32 -9.73
C SER A 85 5.89 -1.81 -8.33
N ILE A 86 6.59 -2.63 -7.53
CA ILE A 86 6.97 -2.34 -6.13
C ILE A 86 8.47 -2.03 -6.09
N GLY A 87 8.91 -1.01 -5.35
CA GLY A 87 10.32 -0.61 -5.23
C GLY A 87 10.68 0.53 -6.18
N ALA A 88 11.94 0.65 -6.59
CA ALA A 88 12.41 1.72 -7.45
C ALA A 88 12.41 1.31 -8.94
N VAL A 89 11.90 2.19 -9.79
CA VAL A 89 11.83 1.99 -11.25
C VAL A 89 12.76 2.97 -11.97
N VAL A 90 12.94 4.17 -11.43
CA VAL A 90 13.82 5.21 -11.96
C VAL A 90 14.87 5.65 -10.92
N PRO A 91 16.03 6.20 -11.32
CA PRO A 91 17.07 6.64 -10.38
C PRO A 91 16.58 7.56 -9.26
N GLU A 92 15.71 8.50 -9.62
CA GLU A 92 15.09 9.46 -8.68
C GLU A 92 14.31 8.77 -7.54
N ASP A 93 13.84 7.54 -7.72
CA ASP A 93 13.08 6.82 -6.69
C ASP A 93 13.93 6.47 -5.46
N TYR A 94 15.23 6.24 -5.61
CA TYR A 94 16.14 5.85 -4.52
C TYR A 94 17.14 6.93 -4.14
N GLU A 95 17.05 8.13 -4.71
CA GLU A 95 17.82 9.29 -4.26
C GLU A 95 17.35 9.74 -2.87
N ALA A 96 18.27 10.26 -2.05
CA ALA A 96 17.87 10.82 -0.76
C ALA A 96 16.93 12.03 -0.95
N PRO A 97 15.88 12.15 -0.12
CA PRO A 97 14.88 13.20 -0.23
C PRO A 97 15.44 14.57 0.13
N ARG A 98 14.74 15.64 -0.27
CA ARG A 98 15.09 17.02 0.10
C ARG A 98 14.60 17.41 1.50
N SER A 99 13.45 16.87 1.91
CA SER A 99 12.88 17.09 3.25
C SER A 99 13.28 15.98 4.21
N GLY A 100 13.41 16.34 5.49
CA GLY A 100 13.71 15.40 6.58
C GLY A 100 12.49 14.64 7.10
N VAL A 101 11.26 15.05 6.73
CA VAL A 101 10.01 14.39 7.15
C VAL A 101 9.50 13.49 6.03
N LEU A 102 9.31 12.21 6.33
CA LEU A 102 8.87 11.18 5.40
C LEU A 102 7.61 10.49 5.92
N VAL A 103 6.58 10.42 5.08
CA VAL A 103 5.31 9.76 5.40
C VAL A 103 5.27 8.42 4.69
N VAL A 104 5.11 7.35 5.46
CA VAL A 104 5.17 5.95 5.04
C VAL A 104 3.76 5.43 4.81
N ASP A 105 3.47 4.93 3.60
CA ASP A 105 2.20 4.26 3.32
C ASP A 105 2.16 2.80 3.80
N ALA A 106 0.98 2.17 3.73
CA ALA A 106 0.77 0.79 4.19
C ALA A 106 1.63 -0.26 3.46
N LEU A 107 1.78 -0.14 2.13
CA LEU A 107 2.56 -1.09 1.33
C LEU A 107 4.06 -0.96 1.64
N THR A 108 4.51 0.26 1.87
CA THR A 108 5.90 0.59 2.21
C THR A 108 6.21 0.12 3.61
N ALA A 109 5.31 0.29 4.57
CA ALA A 109 5.44 -0.32 5.89
C ALA A 109 5.62 -1.85 5.77
N TYR A 110 4.77 -2.53 4.98
CA TYR A 110 4.94 -3.96 4.70
C TYR A 110 6.31 -4.29 4.08
N THR A 111 6.77 -3.46 3.15
CA THR A 111 8.05 -3.65 2.45
C THR A 111 9.25 -3.44 3.38
N LEU A 112 9.25 -2.37 4.18
CA LEU A 112 10.27 -2.06 5.16
C LEU A 112 10.47 -3.21 6.15
N TYR A 113 9.36 -3.72 6.69
CA TYR A 113 9.38 -4.75 7.71
C TYR A 113 9.83 -6.10 7.17
N SER A 114 9.45 -6.45 5.94
CA SER A 114 9.79 -7.77 5.37
C SER A 114 11.13 -7.79 4.63
N SER A 115 11.67 -6.64 4.22
CA SER A 115 13.00 -6.53 3.59
C SER A 115 14.14 -6.29 4.58
N GLY A 116 13.84 -5.85 5.81
CA GLY A 116 14.86 -5.44 6.78
C GLY A 116 15.30 -3.97 6.66
N LEU A 117 14.76 -3.21 5.70
CA LEU A 117 15.01 -1.77 5.59
C LEU A 117 14.53 -1.00 6.84
N ALA A 118 13.56 -1.52 7.57
CA ALA A 118 13.09 -0.92 8.83
C ALA A 118 14.21 -0.77 9.88
N ASP A 119 15.25 -1.60 9.84
CA ASP A 119 16.37 -1.54 10.79
C ASP A 119 17.24 -0.28 10.60
N LEU A 120 17.12 0.41 9.46
CA LEU A 120 17.83 1.65 9.18
C LEU A 120 17.14 2.88 9.82
N LEU A 121 15.86 2.77 10.18
CA LEU A 121 15.06 3.91 10.63
C LEU A 121 15.61 4.53 11.92
N SER A 122 15.99 3.72 12.91
CA SER A 122 16.53 4.22 14.19
C SER A 122 17.79 5.08 14.00
N HIS A 123 18.72 4.63 13.15
CA HIS A 123 19.92 5.41 12.80
C HIS A 123 19.55 6.70 12.07
N LEU A 124 18.72 6.61 11.03
CA LEU A 124 18.29 7.79 10.27
C LEU A 124 17.52 8.79 11.15
N SER A 125 16.76 8.33 12.14
CA SER A 125 16.12 9.20 13.11
C SER A 125 17.12 9.94 14.00
N SER A 126 18.24 9.31 14.39
CA SER A 126 19.31 10.02 15.11
C SER A 126 20.02 11.08 14.26
N GLU A 127 19.98 10.93 12.93
CA GLU A 127 20.48 11.91 11.96
C GLU A 127 19.47 13.04 11.64
N GLY A 128 18.30 13.03 12.30
CA GLY A 128 17.29 14.09 12.20
C GLY A 128 16.18 13.83 11.18
N TYR A 129 16.10 12.63 10.58
CA TYR A 129 14.95 12.24 9.75
C TYR A 129 13.76 11.81 10.62
N VAL A 130 12.56 12.21 10.23
CA VAL A 130 11.31 11.85 10.91
C VAL A 130 10.50 10.96 9.98
N PHE A 131 10.13 9.77 10.44
CA PHE A 131 9.28 8.84 9.70
C PHE A 131 7.92 8.73 10.38
N GLU A 132 6.86 8.97 9.62
CA GLU A 132 5.49 8.95 10.11
C GLU A 132 4.65 7.95 9.32
N ALA A 133 3.84 7.15 10.01
CA ALA A 133 2.85 6.27 9.41
C ALA A 133 1.44 6.68 9.88
N PRO A 134 0.39 6.47 9.05
CA PRO A 134 -0.97 6.73 9.49
C PRO A 134 -1.36 5.85 10.68
N SER A 135 -1.96 6.43 11.72
CA SER A 135 -2.51 5.68 12.87
C SER A 135 -3.49 4.57 12.45
N ALA A 136 -4.17 4.74 11.31
CA ALA A 136 -5.05 3.73 10.72
C ALA A 136 -4.36 2.37 10.44
N ILE A 137 -3.03 2.33 10.29
CA ILE A 137 -2.28 1.08 10.06
C ILE A 137 -1.59 0.53 11.32
N GLU A 138 -1.81 1.12 12.50
CA GLU A 138 -1.17 0.71 13.76
C GLU A 138 -1.33 -0.80 14.03
N SER A 139 -2.54 -1.34 13.83
CA SER A 139 -2.78 -2.78 14.01
C SER A 139 -1.98 -3.64 13.03
N GLN A 140 -1.76 -3.16 11.80
CA GLN A 140 -0.93 -3.85 10.81
C GLN A 140 0.55 -3.80 11.22
N LEU A 141 1.04 -2.65 11.71
CA LEU A 141 2.40 -2.50 12.21
C LEU A 141 2.68 -3.44 13.39
N HIS A 142 1.76 -3.54 14.36
CA HIS A 142 1.88 -4.48 15.47
C HIS A 142 1.96 -5.94 15.02
N LEU A 143 1.19 -6.32 13.99
CA LEU A 143 1.31 -7.65 13.40
C LEU A 143 2.68 -7.85 12.77
N LEU A 144 3.15 -6.89 11.98
CA LEU A 144 4.47 -6.95 11.34
C LEU A 144 5.61 -7.02 12.37
N ASP A 145 5.54 -6.29 13.47
CA ASP A 145 6.47 -6.40 14.59
C ASP A 145 6.43 -7.78 15.24
N ALA A 146 5.24 -8.33 15.49
CA ALA A 146 5.11 -9.69 16.02
C ALA A 146 5.76 -10.74 15.10
N TRP A 147 5.60 -10.59 13.77
CA TRP A 147 6.27 -11.44 12.78
C TRP A 147 7.79 -11.29 12.82
N ARG A 148 8.32 -10.06 12.96
CA ARG A 148 9.76 -9.78 13.09
C ARG A 148 10.34 -10.40 14.35
N ILE A 149 9.70 -10.19 15.51
CA ILE A 149 10.12 -10.73 16.81
C ILE A 149 10.17 -12.26 16.76
N ARG A 150 9.15 -12.90 16.15
CA ARG A 150 9.12 -14.36 15.98
C ARG A 150 10.29 -14.90 15.16
N ARG A 151 10.85 -14.08 14.26
CA ARG A 151 12.04 -14.40 13.45
C ARG A 151 13.37 -14.00 14.12
N GLY A 152 13.32 -13.49 15.36
CA GLY A 152 14.51 -13.08 16.13
C GLY A 152 15.00 -11.66 15.87
N PHE A 153 14.25 -10.87 15.11
CA PHE A 153 14.56 -9.45 14.89
C PHE A 153 14.03 -8.58 16.03
N ARG A 154 14.60 -7.38 16.17
CA ARG A 154 14.11 -6.38 17.13
C ARG A 154 12.85 -5.70 16.59
N PRO A 155 11.97 -5.22 17.49
CA PRO A 155 10.89 -4.30 17.11
C PRO A 155 11.47 -3.10 16.37
N VAL A 156 10.69 -2.56 15.44
CA VAL A 156 11.09 -1.36 14.70
C VAL A 156 11.02 -0.14 15.62
N ASP A 157 12.08 0.66 15.60
CA ASP A 157 12.16 1.95 16.28
C ASP A 157 12.40 3.05 15.23
N GLY A 158 11.90 4.26 15.51
CA GLY A 158 12.00 5.41 14.59
C GLY A 158 10.83 5.60 13.62
N LEU A 159 9.75 4.82 13.73
CA LEU A 159 8.50 5.04 12.98
C LEU A 159 7.40 5.55 13.92
N ALA A 160 7.04 6.83 13.79
CA ALA A 160 5.99 7.47 14.58
C ALA A 160 4.60 7.29 13.95
N LEU A 161 3.55 7.29 14.78
CA LEU A 161 2.17 7.30 14.31
C LEU A 161 1.66 8.75 14.20
N ALA A 162 1.19 9.12 13.01
CA ALA A 162 0.52 10.38 12.74
C ALA A 162 -1.00 10.17 12.63
N ASP A 163 -1.77 11.10 13.21
CA ASP A 163 -3.23 11.09 13.08
C ASP A 163 -3.64 11.64 11.70
N ILE A 164 -3.65 10.75 10.71
CA ILE A 164 -4.02 11.07 9.33
C ILE A 164 -5.50 10.75 9.14
N ARG A 165 -6.31 11.79 8.93
CA ARG A 165 -7.74 11.64 8.70
C ARG A 165 -8.01 10.94 7.35
N VAL A 166 -8.52 9.71 7.42
CA VAL A 166 -8.94 8.94 6.25
C VAL A 166 -10.39 9.29 5.89
N PRO A 167 -10.68 9.68 4.64
CA PRO A 167 -12.06 9.90 4.19
C PRO A 167 -12.82 8.57 4.10
N GLU A 168 -14.13 8.59 4.34
CA GLU A 168 -15.00 7.41 4.16
C GLU A 168 -15.26 7.09 2.68
N GLU A 169 -15.20 8.11 1.81
CA GLU A 169 -15.47 7.97 0.39
C GLU A 169 -14.19 7.67 -0.39
N GLU A 170 -14.29 6.79 -1.38
CA GLU A 170 -13.21 6.54 -2.33
C GLU A 170 -12.90 7.81 -3.15
N PRO A 171 -11.60 8.13 -3.32
CA PRO A 171 -11.17 9.24 -4.15
C PRO A 171 -11.55 8.95 -5.61
N ARG A 172 -12.40 9.81 -6.19
CA ARG A 172 -12.79 9.70 -7.60
C ARG A 172 -11.57 9.77 -8.51
N ASP A 173 -11.51 8.90 -9.51
CA ASP A 173 -10.51 8.87 -10.59
C ASP A 173 -9.06 8.65 -10.14
N MET A 174 -8.81 8.37 -8.86
CA MET A 174 -7.45 8.17 -8.34
C MET A 174 -7.00 6.71 -8.45
N LEU A 175 -7.92 5.74 -8.48
CA LEU A 175 -7.62 4.30 -8.46
C LEU A 175 -6.61 3.94 -7.34
N ALA A 176 -6.86 4.53 -6.17
CA ALA A 176 -6.08 4.41 -4.95
C ALA A 176 -7.06 4.30 -3.77
N THR A 177 -6.64 3.68 -2.67
CA THR A 177 -7.51 3.53 -1.50
C THR A 177 -7.75 4.89 -0.83
N PRO A 178 -8.83 5.03 -0.02
CA PRO A 178 -9.02 6.23 0.80
C PRO A 178 -7.80 6.55 1.69
N LEU A 179 -7.13 5.52 2.20
CA LEU A 179 -5.92 5.67 3.00
C LEU A 179 -4.76 6.24 2.18
N GLU A 180 -4.50 5.72 0.98
CA GLU A 180 -3.45 6.23 0.09
C GLU A 180 -3.68 7.70 -0.28
N ALA A 181 -4.93 8.05 -0.60
CA ALA A 181 -5.29 9.44 -0.87
C ALA A 181 -5.12 10.36 0.36
N ALA A 182 -5.42 9.86 1.56
CA ALA A 182 -5.23 10.59 2.79
C ALA A 182 -3.75 10.84 3.09
N VAL A 183 -2.91 9.82 2.93
CA VAL A 183 -1.45 9.91 3.10
C VAL A 183 -0.84 10.89 2.08
N LEU A 184 -1.28 10.85 0.82
CA LEU A 184 -0.85 11.80 -0.20
C LEU A 184 -1.26 13.24 0.13
N SER A 185 -2.52 13.44 0.51
CA SER A 185 -3.04 14.76 0.88
C SER A 185 -2.35 15.32 2.12
N TYR A 186 -2.02 14.45 3.08
CA TYR A 186 -1.24 14.80 4.25
C TYR A 186 0.17 15.23 3.86
N SER A 187 0.86 14.44 3.05
CA SER A 187 2.22 14.75 2.56
C SER A 187 2.27 16.10 1.82
N ALA A 188 1.28 16.36 0.97
CA ALA A 188 1.14 17.63 0.27
C ALA A 188 0.96 18.82 1.21
N ARG A 189 0.13 18.66 2.26
CA ARG A 189 -0.18 19.72 3.21
C ARG A 189 1.01 20.06 4.11
N GLU A 190 1.71 19.05 4.59
CA GLU A 190 2.83 19.22 5.53
C GLU A 190 4.18 19.48 4.81
N GLY A 191 4.22 19.41 3.48
CA GLY A 191 5.47 19.50 2.72
C GLY A 191 6.43 18.34 3.01
N ALA A 192 5.87 17.19 3.38
CA ALA A 192 6.62 15.97 3.65
C ALA A 192 6.84 15.14 2.38
N VAL A 193 7.84 14.28 2.41
CA VAL A 193 8.09 13.33 1.31
C VAL A 193 7.20 12.10 1.49
N LEU A 194 6.50 11.69 0.45
CA LEU A 194 5.85 10.38 0.43
C LEU A 194 6.92 9.29 0.26
N LEU A 195 7.06 8.42 1.26
CA LEU A 195 7.77 7.16 1.12
C LEU A 195 6.76 6.08 0.70
N SER A 196 6.78 5.75 -0.59
CA SER A 196 5.88 4.76 -1.20
C SER A 196 6.67 3.78 -2.06
N ASP A 197 6.54 2.48 -1.82
CA ASP A 197 7.07 1.46 -2.74
C ASP A 197 6.16 1.17 -3.92
N ASP A 198 4.90 1.63 -3.91
CA ASP A 198 4.04 1.58 -5.09
C ASP A 198 4.45 2.65 -6.12
N TYR A 199 5.00 2.22 -7.26
CA TYR A 199 5.43 3.16 -8.30
C TYR A 199 4.27 4.04 -8.82
N ARG A 200 3.04 3.50 -8.90
CA ARG A 200 1.89 4.23 -9.42
C ARG A 200 1.40 5.27 -8.42
N LEU A 201 1.47 4.98 -7.13
CA LEU A 201 1.21 5.99 -6.10
C LEU A 201 2.26 7.11 -6.16
N ARG A 202 3.54 6.78 -6.35
CA ARG A 202 4.59 7.79 -6.55
C ARG A 202 4.37 8.65 -7.79
N GLN A 203 3.90 8.09 -8.90
CA GLN A 203 3.55 8.89 -10.09
C GLN A 203 2.43 9.89 -9.78
N LYS A 204 1.35 9.45 -9.11
CA LYS A 204 0.26 10.33 -8.66
C LYS A 204 0.75 11.42 -7.70
N ALA A 205 1.66 11.09 -6.80
CA ALA A 205 2.30 12.06 -5.90
C ALA A 205 3.00 13.18 -6.68
N ARG A 206 3.80 12.81 -7.69
CA ARG A 206 4.52 13.76 -8.55
C ARG A 206 3.58 14.66 -9.34
N GLU A 207 2.48 14.12 -9.87
CA GLU A 207 1.44 14.89 -10.56
C GLU A 207 0.80 15.94 -9.64
N MET A 208 0.74 15.66 -8.33
CA MET A 208 0.24 16.57 -7.29
C MET A 208 1.33 17.50 -6.71
N GLY A 209 2.56 17.45 -7.23
CA GLY A 209 3.69 18.24 -6.73
C GLY A 209 4.27 17.77 -5.41
N VAL A 210 3.93 16.56 -4.96
CA VAL A 210 4.47 15.93 -3.76
C VAL A 210 5.77 15.19 -4.12
N GLU A 211 6.85 15.47 -3.39
CA GLU A 211 8.07 14.69 -3.52
C GLU A 211 7.81 13.27 -3.02
N ALA A 212 8.18 12.26 -3.83
CA ALA A 212 8.00 10.86 -3.47
C ALA A 212 9.27 10.04 -3.74
N ARG A 213 9.53 9.06 -2.87
CA ARG A 213 10.66 8.13 -2.91
C ARG A 213 10.22 6.71 -2.58
N SER A 214 10.96 5.72 -3.05
CA SER A 214 10.85 4.32 -2.60
C SER A 214 11.58 4.15 -1.28
N SER A 215 11.23 3.13 -0.49
CA SER A 215 11.95 2.75 0.72
C SER A 215 13.44 2.47 0.47
N LEU A 216 13.83 2.16 -0.77
CA LEU A 216 15.24 2.04 -1.17
C LEU A 216 16.05 3.33 -0.98
N SER A 217 15.40 4.50 -0.90
CA SER A 217 16.10 5.75 -0.57
C SER A 217 16.73 5.73 0.81
N LEU A 218 16.25 4.88 1.73
CA LEU A 218 16.83 4.73 3.07
C LEU A 218 18.29 4.23 3.02
N VAL A 219 18.63 3.36 2.06
CA VAL A 219 20.01 2.89 1.85
C VAL A 219 20.88 4.07 1.42
N THR A 220 20.42 4.87 0.47
CA THR A 220 21.12 6.06 0.01
C THR A 220 21.27 7.10 1.12
N MET A 221 20.24 7.31 1.94
CA MET A 221 20.30 8.19 3.11
C MET A 221 21.33 7.69 4.13
N TYR A 222 21.39 6.39 4.38
CA TYR A 222 22.36 5.77 5.28
C TYR A 222 23.79 5.94 4.78
N ILE A 223 24.04 5.66 3.50
CA ILE A 223 25.37 5.86 2.88
C ILE A 223 25.80 7.31 2.97
N ARG A 224 24.86 8.27 2.82
CA ARG A 224 25.18 9.70 2.96
C ARG A 224 25.55 10.09 4.40
N SER A 225 24.98 9.44 5.42
CA SER A 225 25.31 9.75 6.82
C SER A 225 26.57 9.04 7.29
N VAL A 226 26.78 7.78 6.91
CA VAL A 226 27.90 6.95 7.42
C VAL A 226 29.11 6.97 6.48
N GLY A 227 28.91 7.18 5.18
CA GLY A 227 29.95 7.12 4.15
C GLY A 227 30.18 5.74 3.52
N GLU A 228 29.51 4.70 4.04
CA GLU A 228 29.57 3.33 3.52
C GLU A 228 28.18 2.65 3.55
N PRO A 229 27.97 1.59 2.74
CA PRO A 229 26.72 0.83 2.74
C PRO A 229 26.48 0.13 4.09
N PRO A 230 25.21 -0.04 4.50
CA PRO A 230 24.92 -0.77 5.74
C PRO A 230 25.39 -2.22 5.62
N ALA A 231 25.98 -2.77 6.68
CA ALA A 231 26.46 -4.16 6.69
C ALA A 231 25.36 -5.19 6.38
N SER A 232 24.10 -4.85 6.65
CA SER A 232 22.92 -5.66 6.33
C SER A 232 22.48 -5.59 4.87
N LEU A 233 23.10 -4.76 4.01
CA LEU A 233 22.68 -4.56 2.62
C LEU A 233 22.56 -5.88 1.82
N PRO A 234 23.50 -6.85 1.91
CA PRO A 234 23.34 -8.13 1.21
C PRO A 234 22.09 -8.91 1.65
N GLU A 235 21.77 -8.90 2.95
CA GLU A 235 20.58 -9.56 3.50
C GLU A 235 19.30 -8.82 3.08
N ILE A 236 19.33 -7.49 3.02
CA ILE A 236 18.24 -6.66 2.51
C ILE A 236 17.96 -7.00 1.04
N VAL A 237 18.99 -7.03 0.19
CA VAL A 237 18.85 -7.36 -1.24
C VAL A 237 18.32 -8.79 -1.44
N MET A 238 18.75 -9.74 -0.61
CA MET A 238 18.22 -11.10 -0.65
C MET A 238 16.76 -11.18 -0.18
N SER A 239 16.39 -10.48 0.88
CA SER A 239 15.02 -10.43 1.42
C SER A 239 14.06 -9.70 0.48
N ALA A 240 14.57 -8.69 -0.24
CA ALA A 240 13.90 -7.99 -1.32
C ALA A 240 13.63 -8.86 -2.57
N ARG A 241 13.99 -10.15 -2.56
CA ARG A 241 13.51 -11.13 -3.55
C ARG A 241 12.22 -11.83 -3.12
N ALA A 242 11.91 -11.82 -1.81
CA ALA A 242 10.73 -12.46 -1.25
C ALA A 242 9.47 -11.57 -1.36
N ILE A 243 9.65 -10.26 -1.29
CA ILE A 243 8.73 -9.29 -1.88
C ILE A 243 9.38 -8.92 -3.21
N PRO A 244 8.76 -9.07 -4.39
CA PRO A 244 9.38 -8.80 -5.69
C PRO A 244 9.68 -7.29 -5.87
N LEU A 245 10.61 -6.78 -5.07
CA LEU A 245 11.01 -5.39 -4.98
C LEU A 245 11.98 -5.10 -6.13
N LEU A 246 11.61 -4.17 -6.98
CA LEU A 246 12.43 -3.70 -8.08
C LEU A 246 13.58 -2.87 -7.51
N ILE A 247 14.79 -3.39 -7.63
CA ILE A 247 16.04 -2.68 -7.32
C ILE A 247 16.77 -2.46 -8.66
N PRO A 248 16.84 -1.23 -9.17
CA PRO A 248 17.56 -0.92 -10.39
C PRO A 248 19.04 -1.29 -10.25
N ARG A 249 19.64 -1.81 -11.33
CA ARG A 249 21.09 -2.10 -11.35
C ARG A 249 21.93 -0.86 -11.00
N SER A 250 21.50 0.32 -11.46
CA SER A 250 22.14 1.58 -11.11
C SER A 250 22.12 1.90 -9.62
N ALA A 251 21.13 1.38 -8.88
CA ALA A 251 21.09 1.50 -7.42
C ALA A 251 22.13 0.60 -6.76
N LEU A 252 22.21 -0.67 -7.19
CA LEU A 252 23.21 -1.62 -6.71
C LEU A 252 24.64 -1.12 -6.95
N GLU A 253 24.91 -0.61 -8.16
CA GLU A 253 26.21 -0.01 -8.51
C GLU A 253 26.52 1.22 -7.64
N ALA A 254 25.53 2.09 -7.39
CA ALA A 254 25.67 3.25 -6.52
C ALA A 254 25.92 2.87 -5.05
N TRP A 255 25.46 1.70 -4.62
CA TRP A 255 25.67 1.17 -3.28
C TRP A 255 26.90 0.24 -3.19
N GLY A 256 27.66 0.07 -4.27
CA GLY A 256 28.84 -0.80 -4.27
C GLY A 256 28.53 -2.29 -4.11
N VAL A 257 27.35 -2.72 -4.56
CA VAL A 257 26.93 -4.14 -4.61
C VAL A 257 27.00 -4.61 -6.05
N ASP A 258 27.90 -5.55 -6.34
CA ASP A 258 28.06 -6.19 -7.66
C ASP A 258 26.96 -7.22 -7.98
#